data_AF-A0A8B9N8A5-F1
#
_entry.id   AF-A0A8B9N8A5-F1
#
_cell.length_a   1.000
_cell.length_b   1.000
_cell.length_c   1.000
_cell.angle_alpha   90.00
_cell.angle_beta   90.00
_cell.angle_gamma   90.00
#
_symmetry.space_group_name_H-M   'P 1'
#
loop_
_entity.id
_entity.type
_entity.pdbx_description
1 polymer ?
#
loop_
_entity_poly.entity_id
_entity_poly.type
_entity_poly.pdbx_seq_one_letter_code
_entity_poly.pdbx_strand_id
1 'polypeptide(L)'
;MPIRAHCTICSDFFDNERDVAAVPCGHTFHRACLIQWFDTAPSRTCPQCRIQVKPSRGCPSLLLRHDALQTALRRAWLESRSQN
;
A
#
# COMPACT_ATOMS: atom_id res chain seq x y z
N MET A 1 11.87 9.38 -20.05
CA MET A 1 11.54 10.52 -19.17
C MET A 1 11.08 9.96 -17.84
N PRO A 2 11.76 10.22 -16.71
CA PRO A 2 11.33 9.67 -15.43
C PRO A 2 10.00 10.30 -15.03
N ILE A 3 9.04 9.47 -14.64
CA ILE A 3 7.81 9.90 -13.98
C ILE A 3 8.19 10.50 -12.62
N ARG A 4 8.32 11.83 -12.56
CA ARG A 4 8.52 12.53 -11.29
C ARG A 4 7.20 12.57 -10.53
N ALA A 5 7.06 11.67 -9.57
CA ALA A 5 5.93 11.68 -8.65
C ALA A 5 6.08 12.87 -7.67
N HIS A 6 5.02 13.66 -7.52
CA HIS A 6 4.98 14.82 -6.63
C HIS A 6 3.64 14.85 -5.90
N CYS A 7 3.62 15.49 -4.73
CA CYS A 7 2.40 15.65 -3.94
C CYS A 7 1.56 16.79 -4.52
N THR A 8 0.34 16.50 -4.98
CA THR A 8 -0.53 17.54 -5.57
C THR A 8 -1.20 18.46 -4.55
N ILE A 9 -1.04 18.19 -3.24
CA ILE A 9 -1.53 19.06 -2.17
C ILE A 9 -0.57 20.25 -1.97
N CYS A 10 0.74 19.99 -1.92
CA CYS A 10 1.76 21.03 -1.73
C CYS A 10 2.55 21.38 -3.00
N SER A 11 2.29 20.68 -4.11
CA SER A 11 2.98 20.80 -5.39
C SER A 11 4.51 20.57 -5.31
N ASP A 12 4.95 19.77 -4.35
CA ASP A 12 6.38 19.48 -4.09
C ASP A 12 6.71 18.01 -4.38
N PHE A 13 7.97 17.73 -4.71
CA PHE A 13 8.42 16.37 -5.01
C PHE A 13 8.46 15.51 -3.75
N PHE A 14 8.30 14.20 -3.94
CA PHE A 14 8.56 13.26 -2.86
C PHE A 14 10.07 13.13 -2.65
N ASP A 15 10.48 13.28 -1.39
CA ASP A 15 11.86 13.16 -0.93
C ASP A 15 11.98 12.08 0.16
N ASN A 16 13.19 11.86 0.69
CA ASN A 16 13.41 10.91 1.79
C ASN A 16 13.25 11.55 3.18
N GLU A 17 12.95 12.85 3.25
CA GLU A 17 12.83 13.61 4.50
C GLU A 17 11.38 13.58 5.01
N ARG A 18 10.41 13.45 4.11
CA ARG A 18 8.97 13.49 4.41
C ARG A 18 8.30 12.17 4.12
N ASP A 19 7.59 11.64 5.11
CA ASP A 19 6.77 10.44 4.94
C ASP A 19 5.72 10.63 3.85
N VAL A 20 5.51 9.55 3.07
CA VAL A 20 4.45 9.46 2.07
C VAL A 20 3.38 8.46 2.51
N ALA A 21 2.13 8.76 2.16
CA ALA A 21 0.99 7.91 2.43
C ALA A 21 0.16 7.74 1.16
N ALA A 22 -0.23 6.49 0.88
CA ALA A 22 -1.15 6.16 -0.19
C ALA A 22 -2.56 5.98 0.35
N VAL A 23 -3.54 6.53 -0.36
CA VAL A 23 -4.96 6.29 -0.10
C VAL A 23 -5.44 5.03 -0.82
N PRO A 24 -6.56 4.40 -0.42
CA PRO A 24 -7.04 3.15 -1.02
C PRO A 24 -7.31 3.19 -2.52
N CYS A 25 -7.47 4.39 -3.12
CA CYS A 25 -7.60 4.55 -4.56
C CYS A 25 -6.24 4.54 -5.32
N GLY A 26 -5.12 4.35 -4.63
CA GLY A 26 -3.78 4.23 -5.21
C GLY A 26 -3.01 5.55 -5.37
N HIS A 27 -3.61 6.70 -5.04
CA HIS A 27 -2.90 7.99 -5.08
C HIS A 27 -2.03 8.18 -3.84
N THR A 28 -0.85 8.80 -4.03
CA THR A 28 0.15 9.01 -2.98
C THR A 28 0.32 10.50 -2.71
N PHE A 29 0.47 10.87 -1.44
CA PHE A 29 0.67 12.24 -0.97
C PHE A 29 1.63 12.25 0.22
N HIS A 30 2.18 13.41 0.59
CA HIS A 30 2.88 13.53 1.87
C HIS A 30 1.91 13.23 3.02
N ARG A 31 2.37 12.46 4.01
CA ARG A 31 1.56 12.06 5.17
C ARG A 31 1.02 13.27 5.92
N ALA A 32 1.85 14.29 6.13
CA ALA A 32 1.43 15.54 6.77
C ALA A 32 0.35 16.27 5.96
N CYS A 33 0.55 16.42 4.64
CA CYS A 33 -0.41 17.08 3.76
C CYS A 33 -1.76 16.33 3.72
N LEU A 34 -1.71 14.99 3.70
CA LEU A 34 -2.91 14.16 3.70
C LEU A 34 -3.69 14.27 5.01
N ILE A 35 -3.00 14.29 6.16
CA ILE A 35 -3.61 14.48 7.47
C ILE A 35 -4.29 15.86 7.55
N GLN A 36 -3.58 16.91 7.16
CA GLN A 36 -4.13 18.28 7.15
C GLN A 36 -5.35 18.39 6.24
N TRP A 37 -5.33 17.73 5.08
CA TRP A 37 -6.48 17.69 4.18
C TRP A 37 -7.71 17.03 4.81
N PHE A 38 -7.54 15.94 5.55
CA PHE A 38 -8.65 15.27 6.25
C PHE A 38 -9.14 16.02 7.48
N ASP A 39 -8.30 16.86 8.08
CA ASP A 39 -8.69 17.74 9.18
C ASP A 39 -9.59 18.88 8.69
N THR A 40 -9.27 19.46 7.52
CA THR A 40 -10.05 20.55 6.93
C THR A 40 -11.29 20.10 6.15
N ALA A 41 -11.29 18.88 5.60
CA ALA A 41 -12.38 18.36 4.78
C ALA A 41 -13.14 17.20 5.45
N PRO A 42 -14.41 17.38 5.89
CA PRO A 42 -15.16 16.35 6.61
C PRO A 42 -15.49 15.10 5.77
N SER A 43 -15.43 15.21 4.43
CA SER A 43 -15.80 14.12 3.52
C SER A 43 -14.74 13.04 3.34
N ARG A 44 -13.52 13.21 3.91
CA ARG A 44 -12.38 12.28 3.77
C ARG A 44 -12.24 11.75 2.34
N THR A 45 -12.12 12.65 1.37
CA THR A 45 -12.02 12.31 -0.06
C THR A 45 -10.59 12.46 -0.57
N CYS A 46 -10.21 11.65 -1.56
CA CYS A 46 -8.91 11.78 -2.22
C CYS A 46 -8.81 13.14 -2.95
N PRO A 47 -7.75 13.94 -2.74
CA PRO A 47 -7.56 15.22 -3.42
C PRO A 47 -7.53 15.12 -4.95
N GLN A 48 -7.08 13.98 -5.48
CA GLN A 48 -6.86 13.81 -6.93
C GLN A 48 -8.08 13.29 -7.67
N CYS A 49 -8.70 12.22 -7.18
CA CYS A 49 -9.83 11.56 -7.86
C CYS A 49 -11.18 11.75 -7.16
N ARG A 50 -11.20 12.45 -6.02
CA ARG A 50 -12.41 12.71 -5.20
C ARG A 50 -13.14 11.46 -4.69
N ILE A 51 -12.53 10.27 -4.84
CA ILE A 51 -13.05 9.02 -4.27
C ILE A 51 -12.95 9.08 -2.75
N GLN A 52 -14.01 8.67 -2.07
CA GLN A 52 -14.07 8.63 -0.60
C GLN A 52 -13.04 7.62 -0.05
N VAL A 53 -12.18 8.10 0.84
CA VAL A 53 -11.20 7.31 1.57
C VAL A 53 -11.93 6.63 2.72
N LYS A 54 -12.58 5.52 2.39
CA LYS A 54 -13.15 4.64 3.40
C LYS A 54 -12.01 3.93 4.10
N PRO A 55 -11.99 3.84 5.45
CA PRO A 55 -11.08 2.94 6.14
C PRO A 55 -11.41 1.55 5.62
N SER A 56 -10.52 1.01 4.78
CA SER A 56 -10.59 -0.39 4.38
C SER A 56 -10.46 -1.19 5.66
N ARG A 57 -11.58 -1.72 6.17
CA ARG A 57 -11.55 -2.82 7.13
C ARG A 57 -10.57 -3.83 6.55
N GLY A 58 -9.47 -4.05 7.27
CA GLY A 58 -8.17 -4.49 6.75
C GLY A 58 -8.28 -5.43 5.57
N CYS A 59 -7.48 -5.18 4.53
CA CYS A 59 -7.38 -6.13 3.44
C CYS A 59 -6.67 -7.39 3.95
N PRO A 60 -7.33 -8.57 4.02
CA PRO A 60 -6.64 -9.82 4.29
C PRO A 60 -5.73 -10.23 3.11
N SER A 61 -5.77 -9.49 1.99
CA SER A 61 -5.08 -9.87 0.75
C SER A 61 -3.58 -9.56 0.72
N LEU A 62 -3.00 -8.96 1.75
CA LEU A 62 -1.54 -8.91 1.92
C LEU A 62 -0.98 -10.16 2.63
N LEU A 63 -1.84 -11.12 2.99
CA LEU A 63 -1.45 -12.41 3.59
C LEU A 63 -1.59 -13.61 2.65
N LEU A 64 -1.93 -13.42 1.38
CA LEU A 64 -1.84 -14.46 0.36
C LEU A 64 -0.99 -13.97 -0.79
N ARG A 65 0.33 -14.16 -0.72
CA ARG A 65 1.18 -14.85 -1.72
C ARG A 65 2.63 -14.95 -1.19
N HIS A 66 2.90 -15.85 -0.23
CA HIS A 66 4.25 -16.45 -0.17
C HIS A 66 4.38 -17.79 0.57
N ASP A 67 3.30 -18.42 1.06
CA ASP A 67 3.46 -19.67 1.84
C ASP A 67 2.96 -20.95 1.15
N ALA A 68 2.27 -20.87 0.01
CA ALA A 68 1.74 -22.06 -0.66
C ALA A 68 2.80 -22.88 -1.44
N LEU A 69 3.94 -22.28 -1.81
CA LEU A 69 5.01 -22.96 -2.55
C LEU A 69 5.97 -23.73 -1.63
N GLN A 70 6.17 -23.31 -0.39
CA GLN A 70 7.11 -23.97 0.52
C GLN A 70 6.56 -25.28 1.10
N THR A 71 5.24 -25.39 1.30
CA THR A 71 4.63 -26.62 1.84
C THR A 71 4.73 -27.80 0.88
N ALA A 72 4.68 -27.57 -0.44
CA ALA A 72 4.80 -28.62 -1.45
C ALA A 72 6.20 -29.24 -1.49
N LEU A 73 7.25 -28.42 -1.41
CA LEU A 73 8.65 -28.89 -1.40
C LEU A 73 9.00 -29.65 -0.12
N ARG A 74 8.44 -29.26 1.03
CA ARG A 74 8.65 -29.97 2.31
C ARG A 74 8.02 -31.37 2.34
N ARG A 75 6.87 -31.56 1.68
CA ARG A 75 6.24 -32.88 1.52
C ARG A 75 7.06 -33.78 0.61
N ALA A 76 7.55 -33.25 -0.52
CA ALA A 76 8.42 -33.99 -1.45
C ALA A 76 9.72 -34.50 -0.79
N TRP A 77 10.32 -33.76 0.16
CA TRP A 77 11.50 -34.20 0.89
C TRP A 77 11.19 -35.30 1.92
N LEU A 78 10.04 -35.25 2.61
CA LEU A 78 9.64 -36.28 3.59
C LEU A 78 9.31 -37.62 2.90
N GLU A 79 8.64 -37.60 1.75
CA GLU A 79 8.36 -38.82 0.97
C GLU A 79 9.65 -39.46 0.42
N SER A 80 10.66 -38.66 0.05
CA SER A 80 11.94 -39.18 -0.44
C SER A 80 12.80 -39.83 0.66
N ARG A 81 12.54 -39.56 1.94
CA ARG A 81 13.26 -40.14 3.09
C ARG A 81 12.66 -41.45 3.60
N SER A 82 11.45 -41.81 3.16
CA SER A 82 10.79 -43.07 3.55
C SER A 82 11.15 -44.25 2.63
N GLN A 83 11.95 -44.03 1.58
CA GLN A 83 12.29 -45.04 0.58
C GLN A 83 13.79 -45.39 0.52
N ASN A 84 14.59 -44.96 1.51
CA ASN A 84 15.97 -45.38 1.72
C ASN A 84 16.23 -45.71 3.19
#